data_AF-A0AB36ZUQ9-F1
#
_entry.id   AF-A0AB36ZUQ9-F1
#
_cell.length_a   1.000
_cell.length_b   1.000
_cell.length_c   1.000
_cell.angle_alpha   90.00
_cell.angle_beta   90.00
_cell.angle_gamma   90.00
#
_symmetry.space_group_name_H-M   'P 1'
#
loop_
_entity.id
_entity.type
_entity.pdbx_description
1 polymer ?
#
loop_
_entity_poly.entity_id
_entity_poly.type
_entity_poly.pdbx_seq_one_letter_code
_entity_poly.pdbx_strand_id
1 'polypeptide(L)' 'MSYFLDFHPKALKEWKNLNQSLKIQFHKKLKERLENPRVSKEKLNLKN' A
#
# COMPACT_ATOMS: atom_id res chain seq x y z
N MET A 1 -11.98 -12.31 -3.37
CA MET A 1 -10.67 -13.01 -3.39
C MET A 1 -9.72 -12.10 -2.62
N SER A 2 -9.67 -12.24 -1.30
CA SER A 2 -8.90 -11.33 -0.44
C SER A 2 -7.42 -11.74 -0.42
N TYR A 3 -6.54 -10.77 -0.60
CA TYR A 3 -5.11 -10.94 -0.43
C TYR A 3 -4.74 -10.68 1.04
N PHE A 4 -3.61 -11.23 1.47
CA PHE A 4 -3.02 -10.91 2.77
C PHE A 4 -1.97 -9.81 2.61
N LEU A 5 -1.92 -8.92 3.59
CA LEU A 5 -0.94 -7.85 3.65
C LEU A 5 0.31 -8.35 4.35
N ASP A 6 1.45 -8.23 3.68
CA ASP A 6 2.76 -8.34 4.32
C ASP A 6 3.65 -7.18 3.86
N PHE A 7 4.56 -6.75 4.73
CA PHE A 7 5.49 -5.67 4.45
C PHE A 7 6.90 -6.22 4.26
N HIS A 8 7.54 -5.83 3.16
CA HIS A 8 8.99 -5.94 3.07
C HIS A 8 9.66 -5.19 4.24
N PRO A 9 10.73 -5.70 4.89
CA PRO A 9 11.31 -5.08 6.08
C PRO A 9 11.65 -3.60 5.94
N LYS A 10 12.15 -3.18 4.77
CA LYS A 10 12.40 -1.77 4.44
C LYS A 10 11.10 -0.94 4.46
N ALA A 11 10.03 -1.43 3.84
CA ALA A 11 8.74 -0.74 3.83
C ALA A 11 8.09 -0.67 5.22
N LEU A 12 8.26 -1.70 6.06
CA LEU A 12 7.78 -1.68 7.44
C LEU A 12 8.51 -0.62 8.28
N LYS A 13 9.83 -0.46 8.08
CA LYS A 13 10.61 0.60 8.73
C LYS A 13 10.07 1.98 8.36
N GLU A 14 9.87 2.23 7.06
CA GLU A 14 9.30 3.50 6.58
C GLU A 14 7.88 3.72 7.09
N TRP A 15 7.04 2.67 7.08
CA TRP A 15 5.68 2.72 7.63
C TRP A 15 5.67 3.17 9.10
N LYS A 16 6.58 2.64 9.92
CA LYS A 16 6.67 2.98 11.35
C LYS A 16 7.01 4.46 11.56
N ASN A 17 7.80 5.05 10.67
CA ASN A 17 8.21 6.46 10.71
C ASN A 17 7.12 7.45 10.29
N LEU A 18 6.03 6.99 9.67
CA LEU A 18 4.91 7.86 9.27
C LEU A 18 4.17 8.42 10.49
N ASN A 19 3.72 9.68 10.37
CA ASN A 19 2.78 10.26 11.32
C ASN A 19 1.40 9.56 11.25
N GLN A 20 0.57 9.78 12.27
CA GLN A 20 -0.71 9.07 12.40
C GLN A 20 -1.69 9.38 11.26
N SER A 21 -1.72 10.61 10.77
CA SER A 21 -2.62 11.02 9.68
C SER A 21 -2.31 10.26 8.38
N LEU A 22 -1.03 10.18 8.00
CA LEU A 22 -0.57 9.44 6.82
C LEU A 22 -0.83 7.93 6.97
N LYS A 23 -0.59 7.35 8.15
CA LYS A 23 -0.91 5.93 8.42
C LYS A 23 -2.39 5.63 8.18
N ILE A 24 -3.29 6.49 8.64
CA ILE A 24 -4.74 6.32 8.44
C ILE A 24 -5.10 6.37 6.95
N GLN A 25 -4.58 7.36 6.22
CA GLN A 25 -4.84 7.51 4.78
C GLN A 25 -4.37 6.28 3.99
N PHE A 26 -3.13 5.82 4.22
CA PHE A 26 -2.61 4.65 3.53
C PHE A 26 -3.30 3.35 3.97
N HIS A 27 -3.66 3.21 5.24
CA HIS A 27 -4.39 2.03 5.72
C HIS A 27 -5.74 1.87 5.00
N LYS A 28 -6.46 2.96 4.74
CA LYS A 28 -7.69 2.93 3.93
C LYS A 28 -7.40 2.39 2.51
N LYS A 29 -6.33 2.88 1.87
CA LYS A 29 -5.94 2.41 0.54
C LYS A 29 -5.46 0.96 0.52
N LEU A 30 -4.70 0.52 1.52
CA LEU A 30 -4.26 -0.87 1.64
C LEU A 30 -5.46 -1.81 1.74
N LYS A 31 -6.49 -1.48 2.54
CA LYS A 31 -7.74 -2.27 2.61
C LYS A 31 -8.41 -2.40 1.24
N GLU A 32 -8.53 -1.31 0.48
CA GLU A 32 -9.06 -1.35 -0.90
C GLU A 32 -8.24 -2.31 -1.79
N ARG A 33 -6.90 -2.36 -1.63
CA ARG A 33 -6.02 -3.25 -2.40
C ARG A 33 -6.07 -4.71 -2.00
N LEU A 34 -6.41 -5.03 -0.75
CA LEU A 34 -6.58 -6.42 -0.35
C LEU A 34 -7.77 -7.07 -1.06
N GLU A 35 -8.82 -6.29 -1.37
CA GLU A 35 -9.96 -6.74 -2.16
C GLU A 35 -9.69 -6.69 -3.67
N ASN A 36 -9.08 -5.61 -4.16
CA ASN A 36 -8.73 -5.43 -5.58
C ASN A 36 -7.30 -4.90 -5.76
N PRO A 37 -6.28 -5.78 -5.80
CA PRO A 37 -4.89 -5.33 -5.82
C PRO A 37 -4.44 -4.77 -7.16
N ARG A 38 -5.12 -5.09 -8.26
CA ARG A 38 -4.73 -4.69 -9.62
C ARG A 38 -5.63 -3.58 -10.15
N VAL A 39 -5.23 -2.34 -9.89
CA VAL A 39 -5.91 -1.13 -10.38
C VAL A 39 -5.14 -0.55 -11.55
N SER A 40 -5.66 -0.67 -12.77
CA SER A 40 -4.94 -0.28 -14.00
C SER A 40 -4.49 1.19 -14.01
N LYS A 41 -5.30 2.10 -13.46
CA LYS A 41 -4.99 3.54 -13.38
C LYS A 41 -3.82 3.85 -12.44
N GLU A 42 -3.55 2.99 -11.47
CA GLU A 42 -2.51 3.19 -10.45
C GLU A 42 -1.27 2.33 -10.67
N LYS A 43 -1.21 1.63 -11.82
CA LYS A 43 -0.04 0.89 -12.24
C LYS A 43 1.12 1.87 -12.47
N LEU A 44 2.26 1.62 -11.82
CA LEU A 44 3.50 2.31 -12.13
C LEU A 44 3.95 1.89 -13.54
N ASN A 45 4.17 2.85 -14.42
CA ASN A 45 4.79 2.60 -15.73
C ASN A 45 6.30 2.79 -15.60
N LEU A 46 7.09 1.91 -16.22
CA LEU A 46 8.49 2.22 -16.46
C LEU A 46 8.53 3.48 -17.33
N LYS A 47 9.20 4.52 -16.85
CA LYS A 47 9.61 5.63 -17.70
C LYS A 47 10.88 5.19 -18.40
N ASN A 48 10.81 5.07 -19.73
CA ASN A 48 11.97 4.94 -20.60
C ASN A 48 12.58 6.33 -20.83
#